data_AF-A0A8T0ITE0-F1
#
_entry.id   AF-A0A8T0ITE0-F1
#
_cell.length_a   1.000
_cell.length_b   1.000
_cell.length_c   1.000
_cell.angle_alpha   90.00
_cell.angle_beta   90.00
_cell.angle_gamma   90.00
#
_symmetry.space_group_name_H-M   'P 1'
#
loop_
_entity.id
_entity.type
_entity.pdbx_description
1 polymer ?
#
loop_
_entity_poly.entity_id
_entity_poly.type
_entity_poly.pdbx_seq_one_letter_code
_entity_poly.pdbx_strand_id
1 'polypeptide(L)'
;MDTSALNDAELNEFQVKCFSAPLQASEIEGVKDVVSEKMPEGVNANGLTLTGFLFLHALFVERGRLGNTWTVLRKFGYDDEIMLRKDLIQNPSFKRNPESDSALRPQEVEELFSTAPSRSIAYSHTTNLCESIDNRHFFF
;
A
#
# COMPACT_ATOMS: atom_id res chain seq x y z
N MET A 1 10.81 18.56 4.57
CA MET A 1 9.34 18.67 4.57
C MET A 1 8.87 17.57 3.66
N ASP A 2 8.34 16.51 4.23
CA ASP A 2 7.92 15.34 3.47
C ASP A 2 6.73 15.72 2.60
N THR A 3 6.93 15.74 1.29
CA THR A 3 5.90 16.04 0.28
C THR A 3 4.96 14.87 0.01
N SER A 4 5.13 13.75 0.73
CA SER A 4 4.42 12.49 0.48
C SER A 4 3.11 12.42 1.28
N ALA A 5 2.03 12.90 0.67
CA ALA A 5 0.67 12.76 1.16
C ALA A 5 -0.29 12.47 0.00
N LEU A 6 -1.33 11.68 0.26
CA LEU A 6 -2.42 11.42 -0.67
C LEU A 6 -3.42 12.56 -0.61
N ASN A 7 -3.52 13.32 -1.69
CA ASN A 7 -4.55 14.34 -1.83
C ASN A 7 -5.94 13.72 -2.08
N ASP A 8 -6.99 14.53 -2.14
CA ASP A 8 -8.37 14.05 -2.25
C ASP A 8 -8.65 13.28 -3.53
N ALA A 9 -8.03 13.71 -4.64
CA ALA A 9 -8.16 13.03 -5.92
C ALA A 9 -7.47 11.66 -5.88
N GLU A 10 -6.25 11.60 -5.36
CA GLU A 10 -5.48 10.35 -5.21
C GLU A 10 -6.14 9.38 -4.23
N LEU A 11 -6.71 9.89 -3.13
CA LEU A 11 -7.45 9.07 -2.17
C LEU A 11 -8.74 8.50 -2.78
N ASN A 12 -9.43 9.29 -3.60
CA ASN A 12 -10.60 8.82 -4.34
C ASN A 12 -10.21 7.79 -5.43
N GLU A 13 -9.13 8.04 -6.18
CA GLU A 13 -8.60 7.08 -7.16
C GLU A 13 -8.20 5.77 -6.51
N PHE A 14 -7.55 5.83 -5.35
CA PHE A 14 -7.22 4.66 -4.54
C PHE A 14 -8.48 3.87 -4.16
N GLN A 15 -9.56 4.54 -3.78
CA GLN A 15 -10.84 3.92 -3.45
C GLN A 15 -11.51 3.27 -4.65
N VAL A 16 -11.59 3.97 -5.78
CA VAL A 16 -12.11 3.39 -7.03
C VAL A 16 -11.28 2.17 -7.44
N LYS A 17 -9.95 2.24 -7.33
CA LYS A 17 -9.06 1.12 -7.65
C LYS A 17 -9.34 -0.08 -6.73
N CYS A 18 -9.41 0.10 -5.42
CA CYS A 18 -9.48 -1.00 -4.46
C CYS A 18 -10.90 -1.54 -4.28
N PHE A 19 -11.91 -0.67 -4.28
CA PHE A 19 -13.27 -0.98 -3.86
C PHE A 19 -14.32 -0.75 -4.96
N SER A 20 -13.89 -0.33 -6.16
CA SER A 20 -14.77 -0.10 -7.33
C SER A 20 -15.90 0.91 -7.08
N ALA A 21 -15.72 1.79 -6.09
CA ALA A 21 -16.65 2.86 -5.74
C ALA A 21 -15.87 4.13 -5.34
N PRO A 22 -16.28 5.32 -5.82
CA PRO A 22 -15.69 6.58 -5.39
C PRO A 22 -16.15 6.95 -3.97
N LEU A 23 -15.37 7.79 -3.31
CA LEU A 23 -15.79 8.47 -2.09
C LEU A 23 -16.44 9.82 -2.43
N GLN A 24 -17.47 10.18 -1.67
CA GLN A 24 -17.96 11.54 -1.62
C GLN A 24 -17.00 12.45 -0.84
N ALA A 25 -17.02 13.75 -1.14
CA ALA A 25 -16.17 14.73 -0.47
C ALA A 25 -16.32 14.68 1.07
N SER A 26 -17.54 14.52 1.57
CA SER A 26 -17.81 14.37 3.01
C SER A 26 -17.21 13.10 3.63
N GLU A 27 -17.11 12.02 2.84
CA GLU A 27 -16.48 10.77 3.32
C GLU A 27 -14.96 10.92 3.36
N ILE A 28 -14.38 11.66 2.42
CA ILE A 28 -12.94 12.01 2.43
C ILE A 28 -12.61 12.88 3.65
N GLU A 29 -13.40 13.91 3.91
CA GLU A 29 -13.27 14.73 5.12
C GLU A 29 -13.40 13.87 6.38
N GLY A 30 -14.41 13.01 6.45
CA GLY A 30 -14.59 12.10 7.58
C GLY A 30 -13.41 11.16 7.84
N VAL A 31 -12.72 10.69 6.79
CA VAL A 31 -11.47 9.92 6.95
C VAL A 31 -10.37 10.79 7.57
N LYS A 32 -10.17 12.01 7.08
CA LYS A 32 -9.16 12.93 7.61
C LYS A 32 -9.45 13.33 9.05
N ASP A 33 -10.71 13.56 9.40
CA ASP A 33 -11.12 13.91 10.76
C ASP A 33 -10.80 12.76 11.74
N VAL A 34 -11.18 11.53 11.40
CA VAL A 34 -10.89 10.35 12.24
C VAL A 34 -9.39 10.14 12.43
N VAL A 35 -8.58 10.33 11.38
CA VAL A 35 -7.13 10.21 11.48
C VAL A 35 -6.56 11.34 12.33
N SER A 36 -6.90 12.59 12.04
CA SER A 36 -6.33 13.76 12.73
C SER A 36 -6.75 13.88 14.20
N GLU A 37 -7.93 13.36 14.57
CA GLU A 37 -8.38 13.29 15.97
C GLU A 37 -7.44 12.41 16.83
N LYS A 38 -6.94 11.31 16.26
CA LYS A 38 -6.09 10.34 16.97
C LYS A 38 -4.60 10.53 16.69
N MET A 39 -4.27 11.10 15.55
CA MET A 39 -2.92 11.25 15.01
C MET A 39 -2.85 12.56 14.21
N PRO A 40 -2.58 13.70 14.86
CA PRO A 40 -2.55 15.00 14.20
C PRO A 40 -1.57 15.08 13.02
N GLU A 41 -0.45 14.35 13.08
CA GLU A 41 0.55 14.23 12.00
C GLU A 41 0.11 13.32 10.84
N GLY A 42 -1.00 12.60 11.00
CA GLY A 42 -1.57 11.73 9.99
C GLY A 42 -2.23 12.48 8.83
N VAL A 43 -2.47 13.79 8.99
CA VAL A 43 -3.01 14.67 7.94
C VAL A 43 -2.20 15.95 7.90
N ASN A 44 -1.87 16.43 6.71
CA ASN A 44 -1.23 17.73 6.50
C ASN A 44 -1.99 18.56 5.45
N ALA A 45 -1.45 19.73 5.10
CA ALA A 45 -2.08 20.63 4.13
C ALA A 45 -2.29 20.01 2.73
N ASN A 46 -1.53 18.97 2.38
CA ASN A 46 -1.60 18.29 1.08
C ASN A 46 -2.54 17.07 1.11
N GLY A 47 -2.85 16.52 2.29
CA GLY A 47 -3.77 15.40 2.42
C GLY A 47 -3.35 14.38 3.49
N LEU A 48 -3.73 13.12 3.27
CA LEU A 48 -3.44 12.00 4.17
C LEU A 48 -1.97 11.58 4.04
N THR A 49 -1.19 11.70 5.11
CA THR A 49 0.24 11.35 5.09
C THR A 49 0.44 9.83 5.05
N LEU A 50 1.65 9.37 4.73
CA LEU A 50 1.98 7.94 4.83
C LEU A 50 1.70 7.38 6.24
N THR A 51 2.07 8.13 7.28
CA THR A 51 1.79 7.74 8.67
C THR A 51 0.28 7.65 8.93
N GLY A 52 -0.50 8.60 8.44
CA GLY A 52 -1.97 8.58 8.53
C GLY A 52 -2.59 7.40 7.78
N PHE A 53 -2.05 7.06 6.60
CA PHE A 53 -2.49 5.90 5.82
C PHE A 53 -2.23 4.58 6.56
N LEU A 54 -1.05 4.42 7.16
CA LEU A 54 -0.73 3.25 7.99
C LEU A 54 -1.63 3.16 9.22
N PHE A 55 -1.86 4.30 9.90
CA PHE A 55 -2.78 4.37 11.03
C PHE A 55 -4.21 3.99 10.65
N LEU A 56 -4.72 4.43 9.49
CA LEU A 56 -6.05 4.07 9.00
C LEU A 56 -6.18 2.54 8.82
N HIS A 57 -5.15 1.88 8.29
CA HIS A 57 -5.12 0.43 8.16
C HIS A 57 -5.05 -0.30 9.51
N ALA A 58 -4.28 0.23 10.48
CA ALA A 58 -4.29 -0.28 11.85
C ALA A 58 -5.68 -0.16 12.50
N LEU A 59 -6.36 0.96 12.29
CA LEU A 59 -7.72 1.18 12.78
C LEU A 59 -8.74 0.19 12.18
N PHE A 60 -8.59 -0.17 10.89
CA PHE A 60 -9.42 -1.23 10.30
C PHE A 60 -9.18 -2.58 10.96
N VAL A 61 -7.93 -2.91 11.26
CA VAL A 61 -7.56 -4.16 11.97
C VAL A 61 -8.18 -4.18 13.37
N GLU A 62 -7.99 -3.11 14.15
CA GLU A 62 -8.53 -2.99 15.51
C GLU A 62 -10.05 -3.09 15.56
N ARG A 63 -10.75 -2.57 14.54
CA ARG A 63 -12.21 -2.64 14.43
C ARG A 63 -12.73 -3.94 13.81
N GLY A 64 -11.88 -4.94 13.59
CA GLY A 64 -12.27 -6.23 13.00
C GLY A 64 -12.62 -6.15 11.51
N ARG A 65 -12.27 -5.06 10.82
CA ARG A 65 -12.52 -4.83 9.38
C ARG A 65 -11.32 -5.24 8.52
N LEU A 66 -10.72 -6.39 8.83
CA LEU A 66 -9.54 -6.95 8.16
C LEU A 66 -9.74 -7.09 6.64
N GLY A 67 -10.97 -7.36 6.19
CA GLY A 67 -11.31 -7.47 4.78
C GLY A 67 -10.94 -6.23 3.95
N ASN A 68 -10.98 -5.03 4.54
CA ASN A 68 -10.57 -3.80 3.86
C ASN A 68 -9.07 -3.80 3.57
N THR A 69 -8.25 -4.14 4.57
CA THR A 69 -6.79 -4.21 4.42
C THR A 69 -6.37 -5.29 3.43
N TRP A 70 -6.99 -6.47 3.51
CA TRP A 70 -6.71 -7.55 2.56
C TRP A 70 -7.12 -7.21 1.13
N THR A 71 -8.26 -6.54 0.93
CA THR A 71 -8.68 -6.10 -0.42
C THR A 71 -7.61 -5.22 -1.07
N VAL A 72 -7.04 -4.28 -0.31
CA VAL A 72 -5.94 -3.41 -0.79
C VAL A 72 -4.71 -4.25 -1.12
N LEU A 73 -4.24 -5.11 -0.21
CA LEU A 73 -3.08 -5.98 -0.44
C LEU A 73 -3.23 -6.81 -1.72
N ARG A 74 -4.39 -7.45 -1.92
CA ARG A 74 -4.66 -8.23 -3.14
C ARG A 74 -4.69 -7.39 -4.39
N LYS A 75 -5.26 -6.17 -4.34
CA LYS A 75 -5.32 -5.24 -5.48
C LYS A 75 -3.93 -4.80 -5.93
N PHE A 76 -2.99 -4.72 -5.00
CA PHE A 76 -1.58 -4.40 -5.26
C PHE A 76 -0.70 -5.65 -5.45
N GLY A 77 -1.32 -6.84 -5.51
CA GLY A 77 -0.66 -8.05 -5.97
C GLY A 77 -0.02 -8.91 -4.87
N TYR A 78 -0.27 -8.62 -3.60
CA TYR A 78 0.20 -9.45 -2.50
C TYR A 78 -0.65 -10.73 -2.34
N ASP A 79 -0.03 -11.81 -1.88
CA ASP A 79 -0.68 -13.06 -1.52
C ASP A 79 -1.03 -13.17 -0.02
N ASP A 80 -1.52 -14.34 0.41
CA ASP A 80 -1.85 -14.60 1.82
C ASP A 80 -0.62 -14.61 2.74
N GLU A 81 0.58 -14.79 2.17
CA GLU A 81 1.85 -14.72 2.88
C GLU A 81 2.44 -13.30 2.87
N ILE A 82 1.69 -12.31 2.36
CA ILE A 82 2.14 -10.91 2.21
C ILE A 82 3.37 -10.83 1.27
N MET A 83 3.46 -11.76 0.32
CA MET A 83 4.48 -11.76 -0.72
C MET A 83 3.89 -11.26 -2.03
N LEU A 84 4.66 -10.50 -2.81
CA LEU A 84 4.22 -10.09 -4.13
C LEU A 84 4.13 -11.33 -5.02
N ARG A 85 2.97 -11.55 -5.63
CA ARG A 85 2.73 -12.79 -6.40
C ARG A 85 3.72 -12.92 -7.56
N LYS A 86 4.29 -14.12 -7.71
CA LYS A 86 5.38 -14.41 -8.66
C LYS A 86 4.98 -14.20 -10.12
N ASP A 87 3.71 -14.40 -10.48
CA ASP A 87 3.18 -14.18 -11.82
C ASP A 87 3.25 -12.71 -12.26
N LEU A 88 3.15 -11.77 -11.32
CA LEU A 88 3.30 -10.34 -11.58
C LEU A 88 4.77 -9.93 -11.79
N ILE A 89 5.71 -10.67 -11.22
CA ILE A 89 7.15 -10.37 -11.27
C ILE A 89 7.81 -11.04 -12.48
N GLN A 90 7.40 -12.27 -12.81
CA GLN A 90 8.09 -13.11 -13.78
C GLN A 90 7.73 -12.81 -15.24
N ASN A 91 6.62 -12.12 -15.52
CA ASN A 91 6.19 -11.81 -16.88
C ASN A 91 5.78 -10.35 -17.06
N PRO A 92 6.73 -9.39 -16.97
CA PRO A 92 6.43 -8.01 -17.35
C PRO A 92 6.16 -7.99 -18.86
N SER A 93 4.93 -7.67 -19.25
CA SER A 93 4.56 -7.44 -20.66
C SER A 93 5.16 -6.13 -21.13
N PHE A 94 6.48 -6.12 -21.36
CA PHE A 94 7.23 -4.92 -21.71
C PHE A 94 7.08 -4.65 -23.21
N LYS A 95 6.15 -3.76 -23.58
CA LYS A 95 6.13 -3.19 -24.94
C LYS A 95 7.26 -2.15 -25.03
N ARG A 96 8.43 -2.59 -25.49
CA ARG A 96 9.59 -1.71 -25.73
C ARG A 96 9.28 -0.78 -26.92
N ASN A 97 9.36 0.54 -26.72
CA ASN A 97 9.35 1.51 -27.81
C ASN A 97 10.74 1.49 -28.49
N PRO A 98 10.85 1.20 -29.80
CA PRO A 98 12.15 1.09 -30.49
C PRO A 98 12.94 2.41 -30.60
N GLU A 99 12.37 3.57 -30.28
CA GLU A 99 13.02 4.88 -30.45
C GLU A 99 13.57 5.52 -29.14
N SER A 100 13.40 4.89 -27.98
CA SER A 100 13.89 5.45 -26.71
C SER A 100 15.29 4.92 -26.36
N ASP A 101 16.27 5.81 -26.13
CA ASP A 101 17.66 5.49 -25.74
C ASP A 101 17.79 4.85 -24.34
N SER A 102 16.67 4.51 -23.69
CA SER A 102 16.55 3.55 -22.56
C SER A 102 17.46 3.75 -21.34
N ALA A 103 18.23 4.83 -21.25
CA ALA A 103 19.14 5.10 -20.15
C ALA A 103 18.44 5.94 -19.09
N LEU A 104 18.01 5.28 -18.01
CA LEU A 104 17.61 5.98 -16.79
C LEU A 104 18.86 6.55 -16.12
N ARG A 105 18.77 7.79 -15.63
CA ARG A 105 19.82 8.41 -14.83
C ARG A 105 19.93 7.67 -13.49
N PRO A 106 21.11 7.64 -12.84
CA PRO A 106 21.29 6.94 -11.57
C PRO A 106 20.29 7.34 -10.47
N GLN A 107 19.84 8.59 -10.46
CA GLN A 107 18.83 9.09 -9.51
C GLN A 107 17.42 8.56 -9.82
N GLU A 108 17.03 8.48 -11.09
CA GLU A 108 15.75 7.91 -11.52
C GLU A 108 15.72 6.41 -11.23
N VAL A 109 16.87 5.74 -11.33
CA VAL A 109 17.05 4.34 -10.95
C VAL A 109 16.82 4.15 -9.44
N GLU A 110 17.40 5.01 -8.61
CA GLU A 110 17.26 4.92 -7.15
C GLU A 110 15.82 5.22 -6.69
N GLU A 111 15.16 6.22 -7.28
CA GLU A 111 13.73 6.49 -7.02
C GLU A 111 12.85 5.31 -7.49
N LEU A 112 13.13 4.73 -8.67
CA LEU A 112 12.39 3.58 -9.19
C LEU A 112 12.52 2.34 -8.30
N PHE A 113 13.69 2.13 -7.69
CA PHE A 113 13.94 0.98 -6.80
C PHE A 113 13.62 1.25 -5.34
N SER A 114 13.19 2.46 -4.96
CA SER A 114 12.81 2.79 -3.58
C SER A 114 11.67 1.92 -3.03
N THR A 115 10.76 1.46 -3.91
CA THR A 115 9.65 0.55 -3.58
C THR A 115 9.92 -0.90 -3.95
N ALA A 116 11.05 -1.21 -4.58
CA ALA A 116 11.38 -2.58 -4.96
C ALA A 116 11.83 -3.34 -3.71
N PRO A 117 11.41 -4.61 -3.54
CA PRO A 117 12.03 -5.46 -2.54
C PRO A 117 13.53 -5.52 -2.87
N SER A 118 14.37 -5.07 -1.93
CA SER A 118 15.83 -4.98 -2.10
C SER A 118 16.32 -6.23 -2.81
N ARG A 119 16.99 -6.03 -3.95
CA ARG A 119 17.49 -7.11 -4.81
C ARG A 119 18.58 -7.88 -4.07
N SER A 120 18.19 -8.75 -3.15
CA SER A 120 19.03 -9.77 -2.54
C SER A 120 18.48 -11.11 -2.97
N ILE A 121 19.05 -11.66 -4.03
CA ILE A 121 18.99 -13.11 -4.22
C ILE A 121 19.86 -13.70 -3.11
N ALA A 122 19.25 -14.10 -2.00
CA ALA A 122 19.81 -15.10 -1.11
C ALA A 122 18.69 -15.67 -0.22
N TYR A 123 18.38 -16.93 -0.46
CA TYR A 123 17.79 -17.82 0.53
C TYR A 123 18.59 -17.71 1.83
N SER A 124 17.95 -17.33 2.94
CA SER A 124 18.08 -17.98 4.26
C SER A 124 17.52 -17.07 5.37
N HIS A 125 16.67 -17.66 6.22
CA HIS A 125 16.21 -17.16 7.52
C HIS A 125 15.27 -15.95 7.55
N THR A 126 13.97 -16.23 7.62
CA THR A 126 13.02 -15.56 8.55
C THR A 126 11.82 -16.48 8.83
N THR A 127 12.07 -17.62 9.48
CA THR A 127 11.08 -18.13 10.45
C THR A 127 11.11 -17.14 11.63
N ASN A 128 9.97 -16.52 11.97
CA ASN A 128 9.60 -15.99 13.30
C ASN A 128 8.54 -14.87 13.28
N LEU A 129 7.69 -14.77 12.25
CA LEU A 129 6.46 -13.95 12.33
C LEU A 129 5.16 -14.77 12.23
N CYS A 130 5.23 -16.04 11.83
CA CYS A 130 4.06 -16.92 11.72
C CYS A 130 3.58 -17.50 13.08
N GLU A 131 4.41 -17.49 14.12
CA GLU A 131 4.08 -18.14 15.41
C GLU A 131 3.15 -17.35 16.34
N SER A 132 2.66 -16.16 15.95
CA SER A 132 1.70 -15.41 16.77
C SER A 132 0.28 -15.32 16.20
N ILE A 133 0.00 -15.92 15.05
CA ILE A 133 -1.35 -15.89 14.44
C ILE A 133 -2.09 -17.23 14.60
N ASP A 134 -1.40 -18.32 14.95
CA ASP A 134 -2.01 -19.64 15.08
C ASP A 134 -2.45 -19.98 16.53
N ASN A 135 -3.22 -19.08 17.15
CA ASN A 135 -3.97 -19.44 18.36
C ASN A 135 -5.17 -18.51 18.58
N ARG A 136 -6.18 -18.66 17.72
CA ARG A 136 -7.59 -18.73 18.13
C ARG A 136 -8.48 -19.09 16.94
N HIS A 137 -8.86 -20.37 16.91
CA HIS A 137 -10.16 -20.86 16.46
C HIS A 137 -11.22 -19.78 16.25
N PHE A 138 -11.83 -19.71 15.06
CA PHE A 138 -13.26 -19.49 14.79
C PHE A 138 -13.45 -19.75 13.28
N PHE A 139 -13.72 -20.99 12.85
CA PHE A 139 -15.05 -21.59 12.62
C PHE A 139 -16.05 -20.69 11.87
N PHE A 140 -16.26 -21.08 10.60
CA PHE A 140 -17.29 -20.74 9.61
C PHE A 140 -17.44 -19.28 9.15
#